data_AF-A0A3A6W5H8-F1
#
_entry.id   AF-A0A3A6W5H8-F1
#
_cell.length_a   1.000
_cell.length_b   1.000
_cell.length_c   1.000
_cell.angle_alpha   90.00
_cell.angle_beta   90.00
_cell.angle_gamma   90.00
#
_symmetry.space_group_name_H-M   'P 1'
#
loop_
_entity.id
_entity.type
_entity.pdbx_description
1 polymer ?
#
loop_
_entity_poly.entity_id
_entity_poly.type
_entity_poly.pdbx_seq_one_letter_code
_entity_poly.pdbx_strand_id
1 'polypeptide(L)'
;MKKSIHRLVKPRLFAMSISLLAFSSIIYGESNGSFALSEHWSMGQQIKLRFDINEVPQSGAVLHLKNGLALTAGDIISLGDLYGIVGKPISHGLTKLEKQTRFKEVFNSFARNVIAVSEVEDLNSVIRAEMREVESGIAKGETAEAIYKRIGNEVGRQINCITGGGCNSLTWWLNPGRYLKLAIENYDHFTPNNLIAYKSGHHVALQQALKAKRTGKRSDLEIAYAMDAFACHYLSDHFAAGHLRTPREELSAIITPTVLGALLSNYMHNEENKYGIHVTNNLGEQWMVYGDYSYFNPFNQTNQQMLLKALQASADEIFEAYYSGVLPEKNQIEDMIPHITKLNDENNMDIAPMFYWDKENKQLLRRTNLTNPYDRHWTNSWWGWSTLLLLKTQYGITSTVQLSLSKYLSQYVPEELQDNPLV
;
A
#
# COMPACT_ATOMS: atom_id res chain seq x y z
N MET A 1 76.07 -4.59 -21.44
CA MET A 1 75.20 -3.94 -20.44
C MET A 1 73.98 -3.35 -21.16
N LYS A 2 72.85 -4.06 -21.17
CA LYS A 2 71.60 -3.59 -21.79
C LYS A 2 70.59 -3.31 -20.67
N LYS A 3 70.08 -2.08 -20.60
CA LYS A 3 69.03 -1.65 -19.67
C LYS A 3 67.66 -2.21 -20.12
N SER A 4 66.96 -2.81 -19.16
CA SER A 4 65.59 -3.31 -19.27
C SER A 4 64.60 -2.15 -19.25
N ILE A 5 63.62 -2.15 -20.17
CA ILE A 5 62.44 -1.29 -20.15
C ILE A 5 61.23 -2.20 -19.91
N HIS A 6 60.57 -2.03 -18.77
CA HIS A 6 59.28 -2.68 -18.49
C HIS A 6 58.17 -2.01 -19.30
N ARG A 7 57.52 -2.78 -20.19
CA ARG A 7 56.20 -2.44 -20.76
C ARG A 7 55.12 -3.07 -19.87
N LEU A 8 54.35 -2.21 -19.20
CA LEU A 8 53.10 -2.57 -18.55
C LEU A 8 52.06 -2.94 -19.61
N VAL A 9 51.56 -4.18 -19.55
CA VAL A 9 50.40 -4.64 -20.32
C VAL A 9 49.14 -4.29 -19.52
N LYS A 10 48.28 -3.41 -20.05
CA LYS A 10 46.92 -3.19 -19.51
C LYS A 10 46.02 -4.37 -19.92
N PRO A 11 45.17 -4.92 -19.03
CA PRO A 11 44.16 -5.88 -19.43
C PRO A 11 43.05 -5.17 -20.22
N ARG A 12 42.64 -5.75 -21.34
CA ARG A 12 41.45 -5.33 -22.10
C ARG A 12 40.21 -5.67 -21.27
N LEU A 13 39.54 -4.66 -20.73
CA LEU A 13 38.15 -4.76 -20.29
C LEU A 13 37.28 -4.97 -21.54
N PHE A 14 36.59 -6.10 -21.59
CA PHE A 14 35.52 -6.36 -22.54
C PHE A 14 34.36 -5.41 -22.18
N ALA A 15 34.22 -4.31 -22.92
CA ALA A 15 33.01 -3.51 -22.88
C ALA A 15 31.91 -4.33 -23.57
N MET A 16 31.03 -4.92 -22.78
CA MET A 16 29.82 -5.55 -23.27
C MET A 16 28.83 -4.42 -23.59
N SER A 17 28.83 -3.95 -24.84
CA SER A 17 27.85 -2.99 -25.33
C SER A 17 26.45 -3.56 -25.19
N ILE A 18 25.66 -3.04 -24.26
CA ILE A 18 24.23 -3.31 -24.13
C ILE A 18 23.52 -2.52 -25.24
N SER A 19 23.65 -2.99 -26.48
CA SER A 19 22.94 -2.47 -27.65
C SER A 19 21.81 -3.44 -27.99
N LEU A 20 20.86 -3.58 -27.07
CA LEU A 20 19.69 -4.45 -27.24
C LEU A 20 18.46 -3.84 -26.56
N LEU A 21 18.21 -2.55 -26.83
CA LEU A 21 16.98 -1.85 -26.44
C LEU A 21 16.53 -0.89 -27.55
N ALA A 22 16.38 -1.41 -28.76
CA ALA A 22 15.53 -0.82 -29.77
C ALA A 22 14.83 -1.98 -30.46
N PHE A 23 13.50 -1.91 -30.58
CA PHE A 23 12.62 -3.00 -31.05
C PHE A 23 12.26 -4.10 -30.03
N SER A 24 11.97 -3.72 -28.79
CA SER A 24 10.79 -4.34 -28.18
C SER A 24 9.59 -3.61 -28.77
N SER A 25 8.83 -4.28 -29.63
CA SER A 25 7.41 -3.96 -29.84
C SER A 25 6.81 -3.53 -28.51
N ILE A 26 6.05 -2.42 -28.51
CA ILE A 26 5.29 -1.95 -27.35
C ILE A 26 4.29 -3.06 -27.00
N ILE A 27 4.76 -4.06 -26.28
CA ILE A 27 3.92 -5.09 -25.69
C ILE A 27 3.20 -4.35 -24.58
N TYR A 28 1.95 -4.00 -24.86
CA TYR A 28 0.99 -3.61 -23.83
C TYR A 28 1.02 -4.70 -22.76
N GLY A 29 1.70 -4.43 -21.65
CA GLY A 29 1.44 -5.16 -20.43
C GLY A 29 0.06 -4.74 -19.97
N GLU A 30 -0.87 -5.70 -19.88
CA GLU A 30 -2.08 -5.54 -19.08
C GLU A 30 -1.64 -4.98 -17.71
N SER A 31 -2.01 -3.74 -17.40
CA SER A 31 -1.63 -3.12 -16.14
C SER A 31 -2.42 -3.77 -15.00
N ASN A 32 -1.95 -4.90 -14.50
CA ASN A 32 -2.41 -5.45 -13.22
C ASN A 32 -1.82 -4.55 -12.13
N GLY A 33 -2.58 -3.64 -11.50
CA GLY A 33 -2.03 -2.88 -10.37
C GLY A 33 -2.53 -1.45 -10.13
N SER A 34 -3.84 -1.19 -10.09
CA SER A 34 -4.38 0.04 -9.48
C SER A 34 -4.79 -0.23 -8.03
N PHE A 35 -4.84 0.75 -7.14
CA PHE A 35 -5.36 0.49 -5.79
C PHE A 35 -6.84 0.10 -5.88
N ALA A 36 -7.24 -0.90 -5.08
CA ALA A 36 -8.61 -1.42 -5.01
C ALA A 36 -9.43 -0.60 -4.00
N LEU A 37 -9.64 0.69 -4.29
CA LEU A 37 -10.17 1.66 -3.32
C LEU A 37 -11.58 1.30 -2.81
N SER A 38 -12.39 0.67 -3.66
CA SER A 38 -13.73 0.15 -3.34
C SER A 38 -13.72 -0.90 -2.21
N GLU A 39 -12.62 -1.62 -2.00
CA GLU A 39 -12.50 -2.58 -0.90
C GLU A 39 -12.46 -1.86 0.45
N HIS A 40 -11.58 -0.87 0.58
CA HIS A 40 -11.48 0.03 1.74
C HIS A 40 -12.78 0.79 2.00
N TRP A 41 -13.42 1.27 0.94
CA TRP A 41 -14.71 1.95 1.04
C TRP A 41 -15.79 1.01 1.60
N SER A 42 -15.89 -0.20 1.07
CA SER A 42 -16.93 -1.16 1.42
C SER A 42 -16.81 -1.71 2.84
N MET A 43 -15.58 -1.94 3.33
CA MET A 43 -15.36 -2.30 4.73
C MET A 43 -15.71 -1.15 5.67
N GLY A 44 -15.30 0.08 5.33
CA GLY A 44 -15.52 1.25 6.17
C GLY A 44 -17.00 1.66 6.23
N GLN A 45 -17.75 1.39 5.16
CA GLN A 45 -19.18 1.66 5.11
C GLN A 45 -20.00 0.79 6.08
N GLN A 46 -19.43 -0.31 6.57
CA GLN A 46 -20.07 -1.21 7.54
C GLN A 46 -19.81 -0.82 9.00
N ILE A 47 -18.81 0.03 9.26
CA ILE A 47 -18.47 0.47 10.62
C ILE A 47 -19.65 1.25 11.20
N LYS A 48 -20.10 0.84 12.39
CA LYS A 48 -21.20 1.48 13.10
C LYS A 48 -20.65 2.48 14.10
N LEU A 49 -21.06 3.73 13.97
CA LEU A 49 -20.64 4.81 14.85
C LEU A 49 -21.75 5.14 15.85
N ARG A 50 -21.35 5.51 17.07
CA ARG A 50 -22.24 5.93 18.16
C ARG A 50 -21.88 7.35 18.60
N PHE A 51 -22.87 8.19 18.87
CA PHE A 51 -22.64 9.56 19.35
C PHE A 51 -23.20 9.81 20.76
N ASP A 52 -24.17 9.00 21.19
CA ASP A 52 -24.73 8.99 22.55
C ASP A 52 -24.86 7.54 23.07
N ILE A 53 -24.73 7.34 24.39
CA ILE A 53 -24.82 6.01 25.01
C ILE A 53 -26.21 5.36 24.85
N ASN A 54 -27.25 6.18 24.71
CA ASN A 54 -28.62 5.74 24.52
C ASN A 54 -28.97 5.51 23.04
N GLU A 55 -28.08 5.87 22.11
CA GLU A 55 -28.28 5.67 20.69
C GLU A 55 -27.77 4.30 20.23
N VAL A 56 -28.53 3.67 19.33
CA VAL A 56 -28.09 2.48 18.61
C VAL A 56 -27.00 2.90 17.61
N PRO A 57 -25.81 2.28 17.62
CA PRO A 57 -24.78 2.56 16.63
C PRO A 57 -25.27 2.33 15.20
N GLN A 58 -24.95 3.25 14.29
CA GLN A 58 -25.40 3.19 12.89
C GLN A 58 -24.23 3.21 11.91
N SER A 59 -24.33 2.40 10.86
CA SER A 59 -23.42 2.44 9.73
C SER A 59 -23.75 3.61 8.80
N GLY A 60 -22.74 4.08 8.06
CA GLY A 60 -22.92 5.20 7.11
C GLY A 60 -23.20 6.56 7.74
N ALA A 61 -22.90 6.73 9.03
CA ALA A 61 -22.94 8.05 9.66
C ALA A 61 -22.00 9.03 8.94
N VAL A 62 -22.53 10.23 8.65
CA VAL A 62 -21.78 11.30 7.98
C VAL A 62 -20.99 12.09 9.02
N LEU A 63 -19.69 12.25 8.78
CA LEU A 63 -18.73 12.98 9.60
C LEU A 63 -18.41 14.31 8.92
N HIS A 64 -18.57 15.43 9.64
CA HIS A 64 -18.33 16.76 9.10
C HIS A 64 -16.93 17.27 9.46
N LEU A 65 -16.11 17.51 8.43
CA LEU A 65 -14.75 18.01 8.58
C LEU A 65 -14.72 19.55 8.60
N LYS A 66 -13.57 20.11 8.98
CA LYS A 66 -13.45 21.57 9.23
C LYS A 66 -13.47 22.43 7.98
N ASN A 67 -13.19 21.84 6.81
CA ASN A 67 -13.27 22.51 5.52
C ASN A 67 -14.64 22.37 4.82
N GLY A 68 -15.62 21.73 5.46
CA GLY A 68 -16.96 21.53 4.90
C GLY A 68 -17.19 20.18 4.23
N LEU A 69 -16.17 19.32 4.13
CA LEU A 69 -16.37 17.94 3.67
C LEU A 69 -17.31 17.17 4.61
N ALA A 70 -18.20 16.39 4.01
CA ALA A 70 -19.15 15.53 4.70
C ALA A 70 -18.97 14.10 4.17
N LEU A 71 -18.32 13.24 4.96
CA LEU A 71 -17.79 11.95 4.51
C LEU A 71 -18.22 10.83 5.46
N THR A 72 -18.44 9.62 4.96
CA THR A 72 -18.58 8.43 5.81
C THR A 72 -17.21 7.91 6.25
N ALA A 73 -17.17 6.97 7.20
CA ALA A 73 -15.95 6.25 7.54
C ALA A 73 -15.35 5.51 6.33
N GLY A 74 -16.19 4.94 5.47
CA GLY A 74 -15.78 4.31 4.20
C GLY A 74 -15.12 5.29 3.24
N ASP A 75 -15.72 6.47 3.04
CA ASP A 75 -15.11 7.52 2.22
C ASP A 75 -13.71 7.85 2.76
N ILE A 76 -13.55 8.05 4.08
CA ILE A 76 -12.26 8.44 4.67
C ILE A 76 -11.20 7.32 4.64
N ILE A 77 -11.55 6.06 4.93
CA ILE A 77 -10.61 4.93 4.89
C ILE A 77 -10.03 4.79 3.47
N SER A 78 -10.86 4.97 2.43
CA SER A 78 -10.41 4.89 1.02
C SER A 78 -9.48 6.02 0.57
N LEU A 79 -9.34 7.09 1.37
CA LEU A 79 -8.42 8.19 1.08
C LEU A 79 -6.97 7.92 1.52
N GLY A 80 -6.71 6.89 2.33
CA GLY A 80 -5.38 6.61 2.90
C GLY A 80 -4.29 6.41 1.85
N ASP A 81 -4.63 5.76 0.75
CA ASP A 81 -3.77 5.57 -0.42
C ASP A 81 -3.50 6.87 -1.22
N LEU A 82 -4.40 7.85 -1.10
CA LEU A 82 -4.49 9.02 -1.99
C LEU A 82 -3.95 10.28 -1.34
N TYR A 83 -3.92 10.29 0.00
CA TYR A 83 -3.41 11.37 0.82
C TYR A 83 -2.22 10.91 1.66
N GLY A 84 -1.07 11.48 1.35
CA GLY A 84 0.19 11.29 2.04
C GLY A 84 1.14 12.44 1.71
N ILE A 85 2.24 12.55 2.46
CA ILE A 85 3.31 13.50 2.15
C ILE A 85 4.48 12.70 1.58
N VAL A 86 4.73 12.86 0.28
CA VAL A 86 5.85 12.21 -0.41
C VAL A 86 7.17 12.52 0.31
N GLY A 87 7.99 11.50 0.55
CA GLY A 87 9.24 11.60 1.29
C GLY A 87 9.10 11.71 2.81
N LYS A 88 7.87 11.70 3.36
CA LYS A 88 7.62 11.76 4.81
C LYS A 88 6.60 10.70 5.28
N PRO A 89 6.89 9.39 5.15
CA PRO A 89 6.06 8.35 5.74
C PRO A 89 5.84 8.61 7.24
N ILE A 90 4.64 8.30 7.73
CA ILE A 90 4.23 8.46 9.13
C ILE A 90 5.13 7.60 10.03
N SER A 91 5.36 6.35 9.66
CA SER A 91 6.17 5.37 10.40
C SER A 91 7.63 5.80 10.58
N HIS A 92 8.16 6.60 9.65
CA HIS A 92 9.55 7.07 9.65
C HIS A 92 9.82 8.26 10.58
N GLY A 93 8.81 8.76 11.30
CA GLY A 93 9.05 9.74 12.36
C GLY A 93 9.96 9.15 13.44
N LEU A 94 11.03 9.85 13.83
CA LEU A 94 12.05 9.34 14.76
C LEU A 94 11.49 9.15 16.17
N THR A 95 10.52 9.98 16.56
CA THR A 95 9.88 9.94 17.88
C THR A 95 8.38 9.64 17.77
N LYS A 96 7.76 9.18 18.86
CA LYS A 96 6.30 9.02 18.94
C LYS A 96 5.56 10.32 18.57
N LEU A 97 6.03 11.46 19.06
CA LEU A 97 5.44 12.77 18.78
C LEU A 97 5.58 13.13 17.29
N GLU A 98 6.71 12.82 16.68
CA GLU A 98 6.92 13.09 15.25
C GLU A 98 6.00 12.25 14.37
N LYS A 99 5.88 10.94 14.65
CA LYS A 99 4.93 10.06 13.93
C LYS A 99 3.49 10.57 14.02
N GLN A 100 3.05 10.96 15.21
CA GLN A 100 1.73 11.58 15.43
C GLN A 100 1.58 12.92 14.70
N THR A 101 2.65 13.70 14.61
CA THR A 101 2.65 14.99 13.89
C THR A 101 2.52 14.77 12.39
N ARG A 102 3.29 13.84 11.81
CA ARG A 102 3.18 13.47 10.39
C ARG A 102 1.77 12.96 10.06
N PHE A 103 1.19 12.09 10.90
CA PHE A 103 -0.19 11.66 10.74
C PHE A 103 -1.17 12.84 10.69
N LYS A 104 -1.08 13.78 11.65
CA LYS A 104 -1.93 14.97 11.69
C LYS A 104 -1.72 15.87 10.45
N GLU A 105 -0.49 16.01 9.98
CA GLU A 105 -0.19 16.79 8.77
C GLU A 105 -0.89 16.19 7.55
N VAL A 106 -0.79 14.88 7.36
CA VAL A 106 -1.49 14.17 6.28
C VAL A 106 -3.01 14.31 6.43
N PHE A 107 -3.57 14.01 7.60
CA PHE A 107 -5.02 14.13 7.83
C PHE A 107 -5.53 15.56 7.56
N ASN A 108 -4.82 16.58 8.05
CA ASN A 108 -5.22 17.97 7.84
C ASN A 108 -5.08 18.42 6.39
N SER A 109 -4.26 17.76 5.57
CA SER A 109 -4.08 18.10 4.15
C SER A 109 -5.37 17.96 3.34
N PHE A 110 -6.28 17.07 3.75
CA PHE A 110 -7.64 16.97 3.17
C PHE A 110 -8.74 17.45 4.13
N ALA A 111 -8.59 17.30 5.45
CA ALA A 111 -9.67 17.61 6.40
C ALA A 111 -9.82 19.11 6.75
N ARG A 112 -8.82 19.94 6.40
CA ARG A 112 -8.81 21.38 6.68
C ARG A 112 -8.54 22.26 5.48
N ASN A 113 -8.02 21.70 4.39
CA ASN A 113 -7.72 22.45 3.18
C ASN A 113 -8.99 22.60 2.33
N VAL A 114 -9.41 23.84 2.06
CA VAL A 114 -10.59 24.13 1.23
C VAL A 114 -10.42 23.70 -0.22
N ILE A 115 -9.18 23.70 -0.74
CA ILE A 115 -8.87 23.25 -2.11
C ILE A 115 -9.06 21.73 -2.23
N ALA A 116 -8.85 20.99 -1.15
CA ALA A 116 -9.02 19.53 -1.16
C ALA A 116 -10.50 19.11 -1.27
N VAL A 117 -11.46 20.01 -1.05
CA VAL A 117 -12.89 19.66 -1.09
C VAL A 117 -13.27 19.09 -2.45
N SER A 118 -12.99 19.82 -3.54
CA SER A 118 -13.31 19.36 -4.90
C SER A 118 -12.48 18.14 -5.30
N GLU A 119 -11.22 18.06 -4.88
CA GLU A 119 -10.36 16.90 -5.15
C GLU A 119 -10.93 15.63 -4.49
N VAL A 120 -11.36 15.71 -3.23
CA VAL A 120 -12.00 14.58 -2.52
C VAL A 120 -13.34 14.20 -3.17
N GLU A 121 -14.15 15.17 -3.61
CA GLU A 121 -15.41 14.90 -4.32
C GLU A 121 -15.18 14.15 -5.65
N ASP A 122 -14.17 14.56 -6.42
CA ASP A 122 -13.79 13.89 -7.66
C ASP A 122 -13.26 12.48 -7.39
N LEU A 123 -12.37 12.31 -6.40
CA LEU A 123 -11.83 11.00 -6.01
C LEU A 123 -12.93 10.04 -5.54
N ASN A 124 -13.84 10.51 -4.67
CA ASN A 124 -14.98 9.72 -4.22
C ASN A 124 -15.91 9.33 -5.38
N SER A 125 -16.02 10.18 -6.40
CA SER A 125 -16.79 9.85 -7.61
C SER A 125 -16.16 8.69 -8.38
N VAL A 126 -14.82 8.63 -8.47
CA VAL A 126 -14.10 7.50 -9.06
C VAL A 126 -14.30 6.23 -8.24
N ILE A 127 -14.16 6.30 -6.90
CA ILE A 127 -14.34 5.15 -5.99
C ILE A 127 -15.75 4.57 -6.12
N ARG A 128 -16.77 5.44 -6.15
CA ARG A 128 -18.16 5.01 -6.34
C ARG A 128 -18.41 4.42 -7.72
N ALA A 129 -17.71 4.89 -8.75
CA ALA A 129 -17.78 4.29 -10.09
C ALA A 129 -17.12 2.90 -10.11
N GLU A 130 -15.96 2.74 -9.48
CA GLU A 130 -15.30 1.46 -9.30
C GLU A 130 -16.24 0.46 -8.59
N MET A 131 -16.86 0.86 -7.47
CA MET A 131 -17.78 -0.01 -6.74
C MET A 131 -18.97 -0.45 -7.60
N ARG A 132 -19.57 0.45 -8.39
CA ARG A 132 -20.66 0.09 -9.31
C ARG A 132 -20.24 -0.93 -10.36
N GLU A 133 -19.01 -0.82 -10.89
CA GLU A 133 -18.46 -1.80 -11.82
C GLU A 133 -18.25 -3.17 -11.16
N VAL A 134 -17.76 -3.18 -9.91
CA VAL A 134 -17.60 -4.40 -9.10
C VAL A 134 -18.95 -5.07 -8.85
N GLU A 135 -19.95 -4.35 -8.35
CA GLU A 135 -21.30 -4.88 -8.11
C GLU A 135 -21.94 -5.44 -9.39
N SER A 136 -21.86 -4.66 -10.48
CA SER A 136 -22.38 -5.04 -11.81
C SER A 136 -21.69 -6.28 -12.36
N GLY A 137 -20.36 -6.39 -12.23
CA GLY A 137 -19.60 -7.53 -12.70
C GLY A 137 -19.90 -8.80 -11.89
N ILE A 138 -19.94 -8.70 -10.55
CA ILE A 138 -20.31 -9.82 -9.68
C ILE A 138 -21.73 -10.30 -9.98
N ALA A 139 -22.69 -9.39 -10.18
CA ALA A 139 -24.05 -9.74 -10.56
C ALA A 139 -24.14 -10.48 -11.91
N LYS A 140 -23.15 -10.30 -12.79
CA LYS A 140 -23.02 -11.01 -14.08
C LYS A 140 -22.18 -12.29 -14.00
N GLY A 141 -21.66 -12.63 -12.82
CA GLY A 141 -20.84 -13.82 -12.59
C GLY A 141 -19.34 -13.65 -12.91
N GLU A 142 -18.84 -12.42 -13.08
CA GLU A 142 -17.39 -12.17 -13.11
C GLU A 142 -16.80 -12.35 -11.69
N THR A 143 -15.55 -12.82 -11.58
CA THR A 143 -14.83 -12.80 -10.29
C THR A 143 -14.34 -11.39 -9.98
N ALA A 144 -14.19 -11.06 -8.69
CA ALA A 144 -13.70 -9.75 -8.25
C ALA A 144 -12.36 -9.38 -8.92
N GLU A 145 -11.43 -10.32 -8.97
CA GLU A 145 -10.10 -10.15 -9.55
C GLU A 145 -10.16 -9.85 -11.05
N ALA A 146 -11.07 -10.50 -11.77
CA ALA A 146 -11.28 -10.26 -13.20
C ALA A 146 -11.80 -8.84 -13.45
N ILE A 147 -12.71 -8.36 -12.59
CA ILE A 147 -13.26 -7.00 -12.68
C ILE A 147 -12.18 -5.97 -12.40
N TYR A 148 -11.44 -6.12 -11.30
CA TYR A 148 -10.33 -5.21 -10.96
C TYR A 148 -9.26 -5.17 -12.04
N LYS A 149 -8.92 -6.33 -12.62
CA LYS A 149 -8.03 -6.40 -13.77
C LYS A 149 -8.54 -5.61 -14.97
N ARG A 150 -9.84 -5.68 -15.26
CA ARG A 150 -10.49 -4.99 -16.39
C ARG A 150 -10.53 -3.47 -16.19
N ILE A 151 -10.85 -2.99 -14.99
CA ILE A 151 -11.10 -1.56 -14.75
C ILE A 151 -9.87 -0.80 -14.21
N GLY A 152 -8.88 -1.51 -13.66
CA GLY A 152 -7.79 -0.92 -12.89
C GLY A 152 -6.98 0.14 -13.63
N ASN A 153 -6.65 -0.06 -14.91
CA ASN A 153 -5.89 0.95 -15.67
C ASN A 153 -6.62 2.31 -15.72
N GLU A 154 -7.93 2.27 -15.97
CA GLU A 154 -8.74 3.47 -16.13
C GLU A 154 -8.98 4.16 -14.78
N VAL A 155 -9.21 3.38 -13.72
CA VAL A 155 -9.30 3.89 -12.35
C VAL A 155 -7.99 4.59 -11.95
N GLY A 156 -6.84 3.92 -12.14
CA GLY A 156 -5.52 4.48 -11.85
C GLY A 156 -5.22 5.75 -12.67
N ARG A 157 -5.62 5.78 -13.94
CA ARG A 157 -5.52 6.98 -14.80
C ARG A 157 -6.31 8.16 -14.22
N GLN A 158 -7.58 7.94 -13.87
CA GLN A 158 -8.45 8.99 -13.35
C GLN A 158 -7.88 9.56 -12.03
N ILE A 159 -7.49 8.68 -11.11
CA ILE A 159 -6.88 9.09 -9.83
C ILE A 159 -5.58 9.85 -10.05
N ASN A 160 -4.69 9.37 -10.92
CA ASN A 160 -3.45 10.07 -11.23
C ASN A 160 -3.71 11.47 -11.79
N CYS A 161 -4.68 11.59 -12.70
CA CYS A 161 -5.10 12.87 -13.28
C CYS A 161 -5.63 13.83 -12.20
N ILE A 162 -6.57 13.38 -11.37
CA ILE A 162 -7.17 14.18 -10.29
C ILE A 162 -6.10 14.65 -9.30
N THR A 163 -5.14 13.78 -8.99
CA THR A 163 -4.04 14.09 -8.07
C THR A 163 -2.85 14.84 -8.72
N GLY A 164 -3.10 15.51 -9.86
CA GLY A 164 -2.16 16.44 -10.50
C GLY A 164 -1.18 15.81 -11.49
N GLY A 165 -1.45 14.60 -11.95
CA GLY A 165 -0.65 13.87 -12.93
C GLY A 165 -1.19 13.92 -14.36
N GLY A 166 -0.67 13.04 -15.21
CA GLY A 166 -1.13 12.86 -16.58
C GLY A 166 -2.51 12.23 -16.65
N CYS A 167 -3.30 12.68 -17.64
CA CYS A 167 -4.67 12.22 -17.87
C CYS A 167 -4.83 11.42 -19.16
N ASN A 168 -3.79 11.31 -20.00
CA ASN A 168 -3.87 10.64 -21.30
C ASN A 168 -4.10 9.13 -21.15
N SER A 169 -5.04 8.56 -21.90
CA SER A 169 -5.41 7.13 -21.80
C SER A 169 -4.24 6.16 -22.01
N LEU A 170 -3.23 6.53 -22.81
CA LEU A 170 -2.11 5.69 -23.19
C LEU A 170 -0.79 6.06 -22.52
N THR A 171 -0.70 7.21 -21.87
CA THR A 171 0.58 7.72 -21.34
C THR A 171 0.46 8.40 -19.98
N TRP A 172 -0.67 8.24 -19.28
CA TRP A 172 -0.94 8.92 -18.01
C TRP A 172 0.16 8.74 -16.96
N TRP A 173 0.76 7.55 -16.90
CA TRP A 173 1.82 7.22 -15.95
C TRP A 173 3.15 7.95 -16.23
N LEU A 174 3.35 8.53 -17.42
CA LEU A 174 4.56 9.29 -17.73
C LEU A 174 4.64 10.60 -16.95
N ASN A 175 3.49 11.15 -16.54
CA ASN A 175 3.43 12.33 -15.68
C ASN A 175 2.84 11.93 -14.31
N PRO A 176 3.68 11.66 -13.29
CA PRO A 176 3.20 11.18 -12.00
C PRO A 176 2.57 12.30 -11.15
N GLY A 177 1.27 12.13 -10.87
CA GLY A 177 0.55 12.85 -9.82
C GLY A 177 0.95 12.37 -8.42
N ARG A 178 0.27 12.88 -7.39
CA ARG A 178 0.54 12.48 -6.00
C ARG A 178 0.31 10.98 -5.79
N TYR A 179 -0.75 10.41 -6.35
CA TYR A 179 -1.07 8.97 -6.29
C TYR A 179 0.12 8.08 -6.68
N LEU A 180 0.67 8.31 -7.87
CA LEU A 180 1.79 7.53 -8.39
C LEU A 180 3.10 7.77 -7.62
N LYS A 181 3.31 8.97 -7.07
CA LYS A 181 4.46 9.27 -6.21
C LYS A 181 4.37 8.53 -4.88
N LEU A 182 3.20 8.49 -4.27
CA LEU A 182 2.96 7.77 -3.01
C LEU A 182 3.16 6.27 -3.20
N ALA A 183 2.68 5.69 -4.30
CA ALA A 183 2.88 4.27 -4.61
C ALA A 183 4.36 3.82 -4.63
N ILE A 184 5.31 4.72 -4.92
CA ILE A 184 6.75 4.41 -4.93
C ILE A 184 7.34 4.40 -3.51
N GLU A 185 6.77 5.14 -2.56
CA GLU A 185 7.30 5.34 -1.20
C GLU A 185 6.29 4.92 -0.12
N ASN A 186 5.41 3.97 -0.45
CA ASN A 186 4.29 3.49 0.35
C ASN A 186 4.72 2.58 1.52
N TYR A 187 5.79 2.93 2.23
CA TYR A 187 6.32 2.16 3.36
C TYR A 187 5.29 1.96 4.47
N ASP A 188 4.40 2.94 4.68
CA ASP A 188 3.36 2.89 5.71
C ASP A 188 2.30 1.81 5.48
N HIS A 189 2.24 1.14 4.33
CA HIS A 189 1.26 0.09 4.06
C HIS A 189 1.75 -1.31 4.46
N PHE A 190 3.06 -1.48 4.60
CA PHE A 190 3.68 -2.79 4.85
C PHE A 190 4.03 -2.96 6.33
N THR A 191 3.93 -4.20 6.81
CA THR A 191 4.36 -4.57 8.16
C THR A 191 5.88 -4.39 8.29
N PRO A 192 6.37 -3.79 9.39
CA PRO A 192 5.64 -3.38 10.60
C PRO A 192 5.12 -1.92 10.58
N ASN A 193 5.37 -1.17 9.51
CA ASN A 193 5.13 0.27 9.45
C ASN A 193 3.66 0.66 9.43
N ASN A 194 2.80 -0.13 8.79
CA ASN A 194 1.33 0.01 8.85
C ASN A 194 0.79 -0.02 10.29
N LEU A 195 1.33 -0.89 11.17
CA LEU A 195 0.95 -0.91 12.58
C LEU A 195 1.38 0.37 13.28
N ILE A 196 2.57 0.88 12.95
CA ILE A 196 3.09 2.14 13.49
C ILE A 196 2.22 3.32 13.05
N ALA A 197 1.84 3.36 11.77
CA ALA A 197 0.99 4.40 11.21
C ALA A 197 -0.41 4.38 11.86
N TYR A 198 -1.06 3.19 11.91
CA TYR A 198 -2.33 2.99 12.60
C TYR A 198 -2.25 3.44 14.07
N LYS A 199 -1.30 2.92 14.86
CA LYS A 199 -1.18 3.27 16.28
C LYS A 199 -0.93 4.77 16.51
N SER A 200 -0.18 5.39 15.60
CA SER A 200 0.08 6.84 15.68
C SER A 200 -1.20 7.63 15.41
N GLY A 201 -1.98 7.23 14.40
CA GLY A 201 -3.24 7.86 14.05
C GLY A 201 -4.35 7.62 15.06
N HIS A 202 -4.57 6.37 15.46
CA HIS A 202 -5.55 5.98 16.45
C HIS A 202 -5.30 6.68 17.80
N HIS A 203 -4.05 6.81 18.23
CA HIS A 203 -3.73 7.59 19.43
C HIS A 203 -4.11 9.08 19.31
N VAL A 204 -3.89 9.69 18.14
CA VAL A 204 -4.31 11.07 17.89
C VAL A 204 -5.84 11.17 17.90
N ALA A 205 -6.55 10.18 17.34
CA ALA A 205 -8.01 10.10 17.36
C ALA A 205 -8.54 9.99 18.79
N LEU A 206 -7.97 9.13 19.64
CA LEU A 206 -8.30 9.02 21.06
C LEU A 206 -8.10 10.35 21.82
N GLN A 207 -6.99 11.06 21.58
CA GLN A 207 -6.76 12.39 22.17
C GLN A 207 -7.84 13.40 21.73
N GLN A 208 -8.30 13.31 20.48
CA GLN A 208 -9.38 14.13 19.95
C GLN A 208 -10.74 13.73 20.55
N ALA A 209 -10.97 12.44 20.85
CA ALA A 209 -12.15 11.96 21.58
C ALA A 209 -12.20 12.52 23.02
N LEU A 210 -11.07 12.52 23.73
CA LEU A 210 -10.96 13.18 25.04
C LEU A 210 -11.20 14.69 24.97
N LYS A 211 -10.79 15.34 23.88
CA LYS A 211 -11.17 16.74 23.63
C LYS A 211 -12.68 16.87 23.47
N ALA A 212 -13.31 16.00 22.68
CA ALA A 212 -14.76 16.01 22.50
C ALA A 212 -15.52 15.84 23.82
N LYS A 213 -15.03 14.96 24.73
CA LYS A 213 -15.59 14.81 26.08
C LYS A 213 -15.53 16.10 26.88
N ARG A 214 -14.39 16.80 26.85
CA ARG A 214 -14.18 18.07 27.56
C ARG A 214 -15.02 19.20 26.99
N THR A 215 -15.21 19.26 25.66
CA THR A 215 -15.97 20.33 25.01
C THR A 215 -17.47 20.06 24.95
N GLY A 216 -17.89 18.80 25.05
CA GLY A 216 -19.27 18.36 24.84
C GLY A 216 -19.76 18.54 23.40
N LYS A 217 -18.87 18.86 22.45
CA LYS A 217 -19.24 19.15 21.06
C LYS A 217 -19.20 17.88 20.22
N ARG A 218 -20.35 17.48 19.67
CA ARG A 218 -20.44 16.39 18.68
C ARG A 218 -19.45 16.56 17.52
N SER A 219 -19.25 17.78 17.03
CA SER A 219 -18.29 18.05 15.97
C SER A 219 -16.84 17.71 16.33
N ASP A 220 -16.47 17.70 17.62
CA ASP A 220 -15.12 17.24 18.01
C ASP A 220 -15.03 15.70 18.00
N LEU A 221 -16.13 14.99 18.30
CA LEU A 221 -16.21 13.53 18.22
C LEU A 221 -16.23 13.05 16.76
N GLU A 222 -16.93 13.76 15.88
CA GLU A 222 -16.90 13.47 14.43
C GLU A 222 -15.48 13.56 13.86
N ILE A 223 -14.68 14.53 14.31
CA ILE A 223 -13.26 14.62 13.92
C ILE A 223 -12.43 13.48 14.54
N ALA A 224 -12.76 13.01 15.74
CA ALA A 224 -12.10 11.86 16.33
C ALA A 224 -12.34 10.59 15.48
N TYR A 225 -13.60 10.32 15.12
CA TYR A 225 -13.93 9.22 14.21
C TYR A 225 -13.30 9.38 12.83
N ALA A 226 -13.23 10.60 12.29
CA ALA A 226 -12.58 10.84 11.00
C ALA A 226 -11.07 10.55 11.05
N MET A 227 -10.40 10.96 12.13
CA MET A 227 -8.99 10.61 12.35
C MET A 227 -8.81 9.10 12.50
N ASP A 228 -9.69 8.44 13.23
CA ASP A 228 -9.64 7.00 13.42
C ASP A 228 -9.87 6.23 12.12
N ALA A 229 -10.89 6.60 11.34
CA ALA A 229 -11.15 6.06 10.02
C ALA A 229 -9.92 6.22 9.10
N PHE A 230 -9.27 7.39 9.11
CA PHE A 230 -8.06 7.57 8.31
C PHE A 230 -6.89 6.69 8.80
N ALA A 231 -6.77 6.46 10.11
CA ALA A 231 -5.79 5.53 10.67
C ALA A 231 -6.11 4.06 10.32
N CYS A 232 -7.41 3.73 10.26
CA CYS A 232 -7.92 2.40 9.96
C CYS A 232 -7.60 1.93 8.54
N HIS A 233 -7.26 2.82 7.62
CA HIS A 233 -6.67 2.43 6.33
C HIS A 233 -5.43 1.53 6.54
N TYR A 234 -4.46 1.99 7.33
CA TYR A 234 -3.25 1.21 7.64
C TYR A 234 -3.54 -0.02 8.52
N LEU A 235 -4.63 0.00 9.31
CA LEU A 235 -5.08 -1.21 9.99
C LEU A 235 -5.63 -2.22 8.99
N SER A 236 -6.37 -1.79 7.98
CA SER A 236 -6.91 -2.69 6.97
C SER A 236 -5.84 -3.33 6.09
N ASP A 237 -4.71 -2.64 5.87
CA ASP A 237 -3.56 -3.23 5.17
C ASP A 237 -2.98 -4.45 5.90
N HIS A 238 -3.09 -4.55 7.24
CA HIS A 238 -2.72 -5.77 7.97
C HIS A 238 -3.56 -6.98 7.58
N PHE A 239 -4.77 -6.77 7.06
CA PHE A 239 -5.66 -7.85 6.64
C PHE A 239 -5.51 -8.18 5.15
N ALA A 240 -4.39 -7.80 4.53
CA ALA A 240 -4.04 -8.17 3.17
C ALA A 240 -2.65 -8.80 3.09
N ALA A 241 -2.57 -9.99 2.49
CA ALA A 241 -1.43 -10.90 2.61
C ALA A 241 -0.09 -10.29 2.17
N GLY A 242 -0.09 -9.56 1.06
CA GLY A 242 1.08 -8.92 0.47
C GLY A 242 1.70 -7.82 1.32
N HIS A 243 0.97 -7.29 2.30
CA HIS A 243 1.48 -6.29 3.25
C HIS A 243 2.12 -6.92 4.48
N LEU A 244 1.96 -8.23 4.72
CA LEU A 244 2.35 -8.86 5.98
C LEU A 244 3.84 -9.21 6.08
N ARG A 245 4.46 -9.73 5.02
CA ARG A 245 5.90 -10.10 5.03
C ARG A 245 6.71 -9.66 3.82
N THR A 246 6.14 -8.88 2.89
CA THR A 246 6.93 -8.28 1.82
C THR A 246 8.01 -7.38 2.44
N PRO A 247 9.31 -7.64 2.22
CA PRO A 247 10.40 -6.91 2.86
C PRO A 247 10.62 -5.56 2.16
N ARG A 248 9.62 -4.67 2.26
CA ARG A 248 9.51 -3.43 1.48
C ARG A 248 10.65 -2.46 1.74
N GLU A 249 11.03 -2.32 3.01
CA GLU A 249 12.15 -1.47 3.45
C GLU A 249 13.47 -2.04 2.95
N GLU A 250 13.71 -3.33 3.19
CA GLU A 250 14.96 -3.98 2.88
C GLU A 250 15.21 -4.07 1.39
N LEU A 251 14.17 -4.37 0.59
CA LEU A 251 14.25 -4.33 -0.87
C LEU A 251 14.63 -2.93 -1.37
N SER A 252 14.03 -1.89 -0.80
CA SER A 252 14.31 -0.49 -1.20
C SER A 252 15.71 -0.04 -0.79
N ALA A 253 16.19 -0.48 0.37
CA ALA A 253 17.49 -0.10 0.91
C ALA A 253 18.65 -0.86 0.24
N ILE A 254 18.46 -2.14 -0.08
CA ILE A 254 19.54 -3.02 -0.58
C ILE A 254 19.65 -2.98 -2.10
N ILE A 255 18.52 -2.88 -2.81
CA ILE A 255 18.51 -2.95 -4.27
C ILE A 255 18.71 -1.56 -4.87
N THR A 256 19.74 -1.43 -5.71
CA THR A 256 20.05 -0.20 -6.44
C THR A 256 19.67 -0.33 -7.92
N PRO A 257 18.95 0.65 -8.50
CA PRO A 257 18.39 1.84 -7.84
C PRO A 257 17.22 1.49 -6.91
N THR A 258 16.95 2.29 -5.88
CA THR A 258 15.86 2.07 -4.89
C THR A 258 14.51 1.77 -5.54
N VAL A 259 14.22 2.43 -6.67
CA VAL A 259 12.99 2.20 -7.43
C VAL A 259 12.84 0.74 -7.89
N LEU A 260 13.95 0.06 -8.21
CA LEU A 260 13.94 -1.36 -8.57
C LEU A 260 13.53 -2.23 -7.38
N GLY A 261 13.96 -1.91 -6.16
CA GLY A 261 13.51 -2.58 -4.93
C GLY A 261 12.01 -2.47 -4.72
N ALA A 262 11.44 -1.28 -4.96
CA ALA A 262 10.00 -1.05 -4.90
C ALA A 262 9.24 -1.92 -5.93
N LEU A 263 9.79 -2.07 -7.13
CA LEU A 263 9.18 -2.93 -8.16
C LEU A 263 9.19 -4.40 -7.81
N LEU A 264 10.31 -4.89 -7.29
CA LEU A 264 10.42 -6.28 -6.84
C LEU A 264 9.45 -6.55 -5.68
N SER A 265 9.31 -5.60 -4.75
CA SER A 265 8.33 -5.68 -3.66
C SER A 265 6.91 -5.88 -4.20
N ASN A 266 6.53 -5.16 -5.24
CA ASN A 266 5.19 -5.25 -5.85
C ASN A 266 4.89 -6.65 -6.42
N TYR A 267 5.87 -7.35 -7.01
CA TYR A 267 5.64 -8.72 -7.49
C TYR A 267 5.36 -9.71 -6.36
N MET A 268 6.11 -9.63 -5.26
CA MET A 268 5.85 -10.47 -4.08
C MET A 268 4.50 -10.12 -3.46
N HIS A 269 4.25 -8.83 -3.24
CA HIS A 269 2.98 -8.32 -2.74
C HIS A 269 1.78 -8.89 -3.50
N ASN A 270 1.79 -8.81 -4.84
CA ASN A 270 0.68 -9.32 -5.65
C ASN A 270 0.61 -10.85 -5.67
N GLU A 271 1.75 -11.55 -5.61
CA GLU A 271 1.75 -13.01 -5.50
C GLU A 271 1.08 -13.45 -4.20
N GLU A 272 1.43 -12.82 -3.07
CA GLU A 272 0.84 -13.16 -1.76
C GLU A 272 -0.62 -12.78 -1.67
N ASN A 273 -1.03 -11.61 -2.20
CA ASN A 273 -2.44 -11.24 -2.26
C ASN A 273 -3.28 -12.27 -3.01
N LYS A 274 -2.76 -12.77 -4.13
CA LYS A 274 -3.44 -13.74 -5.00
C LYS A 274 -3.56 -15.13 -4.37
N TYR A 275 -2.46 -15.67 -3.83
CA TYR A 275 -2.44 -17.03 -3.30
C TYR A 275 -3.00 -17.11 -1.88
N GLY A 276 -2.95 -16.01 -1.15
CA GLY A 276 -3.26 -15.93 0.27
C GLY A 276 -2.23 -16.64 1.15
N ILE A 277 -2.28 -16.36 2.44
CA ILE A 277 -1.40 -16.94 3.47
C ILE A 277 -2.18 -17.27 4.74
N HIS A 278 -1.79 -18.33 5.43
CA HIS A 278 -2.38 -18.70 6.71
C HIS A 278 -1.81 -17.83 7.84
N VAL A 279 -2.71 -17.26 8.64
CA VAL A 279 -2.39 -16.36 9.74
C VAL A 279 -3.03 -16.82 11.03
N THR A 280 -2.48 -16.31 12.13
CA THR A 280 -3.00 -16.45 13.48
C THR A 280 -2.98 -15.09 14.19
N ASN A 281 -3.87 -14.81 15.13
CA ASN A 281 -3.77 -13.62 15.98
C ASN A 281 -3.50 -13.98 17.46
N ASN A 282 -3.33 -12.98 18.33
CA ASN A 282 -3.04 -13.21 19.75
C ASN A 282 -4.27 -13.68 20.55
N LEU A 283 -5.45 -13.70 19.93
CA LEU A 283 -6.65 -14.34 20.47
C LEU A 283 -6.72 -15.85 20.15
N GLY A 284 -5.76 -16.38 19.40
CA GLY A 284 -5.70 -17.78 19.00
C GLY A 284 -6.59 -18.13 17.80
N GLU A 285 -7.19 -17.14 17.14
CA GLU A 285 -7.95 -17.33 15.90
C GLU A 285 -6.97 -17.62 14.75
N GLN A 286 -7.35 -18.54 13.85
CA GLN A 286 -6.54 -18.92 12.69
C GLN A 286 -7.41 -18.88 11.42
N TRP A 287 -6.92 -18.27 10.35
CA TRP A 287 -7.64 -18.19 9.07
C TRP A 287 -6.67 -17.97 7.91
N MET A 288 -7.21 -17.98 6.69
CA MET A 288 -6.48 -17.62 5.49
C MET A 288 -6.78 -16.17 5.10
N VAL A 289 -5.73 -15.38 4.89
CA VAL A 289 -5.81 -14.00 4.41
C VAL A 289 -5.48 -13.98 2.93
N TYR A 290 -6.42 -13.54 2.11
CA TYR A 290 -6.11 -13.01 0.77
C TYR A 290 -5.94 -11.49 0.89
N GLY A 291 -5.35 -10.84 -0.11
CA GLY A 291 -5.13 -9.40 -0.05
C GLY A 291 -5.84 -8.61 -1.12
N ASP A 292 -5.23 -7.51 -1.56
CA ASP A 292 -5.81 -6.58 -2.53
C ASP A 292 -6.48 -7.31 -3.70
N TYR A 293 -7.63 -6.77 -4.14
CA TYR A 293 -8.51 -7.32 -5.18
C TYR A 293 -9.33 -8.55 -4.77
N SER A 294 -9.16 -9.04 -3.54
CA SER A 294 -9.81 -10.24 -3.04
C SER A 294 -10.86 -9.94 -1.98
N TYR A 295 -11.17 -8.67 -1.66
CA TYR A 295 -12.19 -8.35 -0.65
C TYR A 295 -13.52 -8.99 -1.02
N PHE A 296 -13.96 -8.87 -2.28
CA PHE A 296 -15.23 -9.47 -2.73
C PHE A 296 -15.11 -10.94 -3.17
N ASN A 297 -13.94 -11.56 -3.01
CA ASN A 297 -13.78 -12.98 -3.27
C ASN A 297 -14.51 -13.79 -2.19
N PRO A 298 -15.40 -14.74 -2.55
CA PRO A 298 -16.08 -15.61 -1.58
C PRO A 298 -15.14 -16.37 -0.64
N PHE A 299 -13.93 -16.72 -1.10
CA PHE A 299 -12.92 -17.39 -0.26
C PHE A 299 -12.30 -16.49 0.80
N ASN A 300 -12.45 -15.16 0.70
CA ASN A 300 -11.92 -14.18 1.64
C ASN A 300 -12.93 -13.78 2.73
N GLN A 301 -14.10 -14.41 2.78
CA GLN A 301 -15.20 -14.02 3.69
C GLN A 301 -14.80 -14.03 5.18
N THR A 302 -14.04 -15.05 5.62
CA THR A 302 -13.56 -15.12 7.01
C THR A 302 -12.65 -13.92 7.32
N ASN A 303 -11.76 -13.57 6.40
CA ASN A 303 -10.88 -12.43 6.57
C ASN A 303 -11.66 -11.10 6.61
N GLN A 304 -12.69 -10.94 5.77
CA GLN A 304 -13.59 -9.77 5.83
C GLN A 304 -14.23 -9.61 7.22
N GLN A 305 -14.66 -10.72 7.83
CA GLN A 305 -15.27 -10.70 9.17
C GLN A 305 -14.25 -10.33 10.25
N MET A 306 -13.03 -10.87 10.17
CA MET A 306 -11.94 -10.53 11.09
C MET A 306 -11.54 -9.05 10.97
N LEU A 307 -11.44 -8.55 9.74
CA LEU A 307 -11.18 -7.14 9.46
C LEU A 307 -12.28 -6.24 10.01
N LEU A 308 -13.56 -6.54 9.74
CA LEU A 308 -14.67 -5.75 10.25
C LEU A 308 -14.70 -5.73 11.78
N LYS A 309 -14.39 -6.86 12.44
CA LYS A 309 -14.28 -6.96 13.90
C LYS A 309 -13.20 -6.01 14.43
N ALA A 310 -12.02 -5.97 13.80
CA ALA A 310 -10.93 -5.07 14.20
C ALA A 310 -11.26 -3.60 13.96
N LEU A 311 -11.85 -3.26 12.80
CA LEU A 311 -12.28 -1.90 12.47
C LEU A 311 -13.37 -1.39 13.43
N GLN A 312 -14.36 -2.23 13.74
CA GLN A 312 -15.42 -1.89 14.69
C GLN A 312 -14.84 -1.69 16.10
N ALA A 313 -13.92 -2.55 16.54
CA ALA A 313 -13.26 -2.40 17.84
C ALA A 313 -12.47 -1.08 17.94
N SER A 314 -11.84 -0.64 16.84
CA SER A 314 -11.16 0.65 16.77
C SER A 314 -12.13 1.82 16.99
N ALA A 315 -13.25 1.83 16.26
CA ALA A 315 -14.28 2.86 16.42
C ALA A 315 -14.94 2.83 17.81
N ASP A 316 -15.18 1.64 18.36
CA ASP A 316 -15.74 1.48 19.70
C ASP A 316 -14.79 2.06 20.76
N GLU A 317 -13.47 1.86 20.66
CA GLU A 317 -12.50 2.49 21.57
C GLU A 317 -12.54 4.02 21.51
N ILE A 318 -12.80 4.63 20.35
CA ILE A 318 -13.01 6.09 20.24
C ILE A 318 -14.23 6.53 21.05
N PHE A 319 -15.35 5.80 20.92
CA PHE A 319 -16.56 6.11 21.68
C PHE A 319 -16.33 5.94 23.18
N GLU A 320 -15.71 4.84 23.60
CA GLU A 320 -15.45 4.55 25.00
C GLU A 320 -14.53 5.60 25.63
N ALA A 321 -13.49 6.05 24.91
CA ALA A 321 -12.62 7.13 25.38
C ALA A 321 -13.37 8.47 25.48
N TYR A 322 -14.22 8.78 24.50
CA TYR A 322 -15.11 9.95 24.58
C TYR A 322 -16.07 9.84 25.77
N TYR A 323 -16.74 8.71 25.95
CA TYR A 323 -17.78 8.53 26.95
C TYR A 323 -17.21 8.53 28.37
N SER A 324 -16.17 7.73 28.62
CA SER A 324 -15.52 7.61 29.93
C SER A 324 -14.60 8.80 30.27
N GLY A 325 -14.03 9.46 29.26
CA GLY A 325 -12.98 10.45 29.45
C GLY A 325 -11.62 9.85 29.81
N VAL A 326 -11.43 8.54 29.61
CA VAL A 326 -10.22 7.79 29.94
C VAL A 326 -9.68 7.11 28.68
N LEU A 327 -8.35 7.07 28.52
CA LEU A 327 -7.72 6.32 27.43
C LEU A 327 -7.69 4.82 27.75
N PRO A 328 -7.81 3.94 26.75
CA PRO A 328 -7.61 2.51 26.96
C PRO A 328 -6.20 2.24 27.49
N GLU A 329 -6.08 1.37 28.51
CA GLU A 329 -4.79 0.97 29.08
C GLU A 329 -3.99 0.07 28.14
N LYS A 330 -4.70 -0.79 27.39
CA LYS A 330 -4.15 -1.67 26.35
C LYS A 330 -4.97 -1.48 25.07
N ASN A 331 -4.28 -1.44 23.93
CA ASN A 331 -4.91 -1.46 22.62
C ASN A 331 -5.33 -2.90 22.30
N GLN A 332 -6.61 -3.22 22.46
CA GLN A 332 -7.11 -4.59 22.24
C GLN A 332 -7.09 -4.99 20.75
N ILE A 333 -7.07 -3.99 19.85
CA ILE A 333 -7.01 -4.22 18.41
C ILE A 333 -5.70 -4.90 18.01
N GLU A 334 -4.60 -4.63 18.74
CA GLU A 334 -3.31 -5.31 18.49
C GLU A 334 -3.39 -6.84 18.69
N ASP A 335 -4.29 -7.31 19.56
CA ASP A 335 -4.47 -8.75 19.75
C ASP A 335 -5.25 -9.40 18.60
N MET A 336 -6.01 -8.61 17.83
CA MET A 336 -6.82 -9.07 16.69
C MET A 336 -6.04 -9.13 15.38
N ILE A 337 -4.91 -8.42 15.29
CA ILE A 337 -4.12 -8.29 14.07
C ILE A 337 -3.54 -9.65 13.66
N PRO A 338 -3.65 -10.03 12.37
CA PRO A 338 -3.06 -11.26 11.87
C PRO A 338 -1.53 -11.24 11.93
N HIS A 339 -0.98 -12.39 12.27
CA HIS A 339 0.45 -12.70 12.23
C HIS A 339 0.64 -13.96 11.39
N ILE A 340 1.67 -13.96 10.56
CA ILE A 340 1.93 -15.09 9.66
C ILE A 340 2.34 -16.32 10.49
N THR A 341 1.74 -17.46 10.16
CA THR A 341 2.12 -18.74 10.76
C THR A 341 3.56 -19.10 10.35
N LYS A 342 4.35 -19.68 11.26
CA LYS A 342 5.78 -19.93 11.00
C LYS A 342 6.01 -20.70 9.70
N LEU A 343 6.96 -20.21 8.90
CA LEU A 343 7.32 -20.72 7.56
C LEU A 343 7.75 -22.20 7.52
N ASN A 344 8.18 -22.78 8.64
CA ASN A 344 8.78 -24.12 8.73
C ASN A 344 7.95 -25.13 9.52
N ASP A 345 6.63 -24.91 9.66
CA ASP A 345 5.76 -26.00 10.09
C ASP A 345 5.71 -27.03 8.94
N GLU A 346 5.97 -28.31 9.22
CA GLU A 346 5.94 -29.40 8.22
C GLU A 346 4.56 -29.53 7.56
N ASN A 347 3.52 -28.95 8.17
CA ASN A 347 2.16 -28.85 7.64
C ASN A 347 1.89 -27.53 6.90
N ASN A 348 2.88 -26.65 6.71
CA ASN A 348 2.70 -25.35 6.10
C ASN A 348 2.47 -25.50 4.57
N MET A 349 1.21 -25.36 4.16
CA MET A 349 0.79 -25.36 2.76
C MET A 349 0.84 -23.97 2.09
N ASP A 350 1.34 -22.93 2.77
CA ASP A 350 1.50 -21.60 2.16
C ASP A 350 2.60 -21.57 1.11
N ILE A 351 2.45 -20.63 0.18
CA ILE A 351 3.51 -20.26 -0.73
C ILE A 351 4.74 -19.74 0.03
N ALA A 352 5.90 -20.02 -0.53
CA ALA A 352 7.19 -19.56 -0.03
C ALA A 352 7.42 -18.09 -0.47
N PRO A 353 7.84 -17.19 0.44
CA PRO A 353 8.07 -15.79 0.12
C PRO A 353 9.06 -15.64 -1.05
N MET A 354 8.67 -14.85 -2.05
CA MET A 354 9.51 -14.58 -3.21
C MET A 354 10.83 -13.90 -2.82
N PHE A 355 10.77 -12.98 -1.86
CA PHE A 355 11.92 -12.36 -1.21
C PHE A 355 11.82 -12.60 0.29
N TYR A 356 12.92 -13.06 0.89
CA TYR A 356 12.99 -13.38 2.31
C TYR A 356 14.08 -12.54 2.96
N TRP A 357 13.71 -11.80 4.00
CA TRP A 357 14.68 -11.09 4.83
C TRP A 357 15.12 -11.99 5.98
N ASP A 358 16.35 -12.47 5.90
CA ASP A 358 17.02 -13.14 7.01
C ASP A 358 17.48 -12.10 8.04
N LYS A 359 16.69 -11.96 9.10
CA LYS A 359 16.97 -11.01 10.19
C LYS A 359 18.26 -11.34 10.95
N GLU A 360 18.64 -12.60 11.06
CA GLU A 360 19.82 -13.03 11.84
C GLU A 360 21.10 -12.66 11.10
N ASN A 361 21.16 -13.02 9.81
CA ASN A 361 22.33 -12.75 8.96
C ASN A 361 22.28 -11.39 8.26
N LYS A 362 21.19 -10.64 8.45
CA LYS A 362 20.91 -9.36 7.77
C LYS A 362 21.06 -9.48 6.25
N GLN A 363 20.49 -10.55 5.69
CA GLN A 363 20.65 -10.88 4.28
C GLN A 363 19.30 -10.96 3.57
N LEU A 364 19.21 -10.29 2.43
CA LEU A 364 18.05 -10.39 1.55
C LEU A 364 18.24 -11.54 0.58
N LEU A 365 17.38 -12.54 0.70
CA LEU A 365 17.37 -13.72 -0.16
C LEU A 365 16.21 -13.65 -1.16
N ARG A 366 16.37 -14.35 -2.28
CA ARG A 366 15.33 -14.52 -3.30
C ARG A 366 15.05 -16.00 -3.49
N ARG A 367 13.78 -16.37 -3.68
CA ARG A 367 13.36 -17.72 -4.07
C ARG A 367 14.15 -18.20 -5.30
N THR A 368 14.61 -19.44 -5.29
CA THR A 368 15.51 -19.96 -6.33
C THR A 368 14.73 -20.16 -7.63
N ASN A 369 13.58 -20.82 -7.56
CA ASN A 369 12.63 -20.99 -8.64
C ASN A 369 11.47 -19.99 -8.52
N LEU A 370 11.53 -18.91 -9.29
CA LEU A 370 10.47 -17.89 -9.32
C LEU A 370 9.16 -18.43 -9.93
N THR A 371 9.20 -19.50 -10.73
CA THR A 371 8.00 -20.11 -11.36
C THR A 371 7.19 -21.00 -10.43
N ASN A 372 7.81 -21.52 -9.37
CA ASN A 372 7.13 -22.34 -8.39
C ASN A 372 6.90 -21.53 -7.11
N PRO A 373 5.65 -21.12 -6.80
CA PRO A 373 5.35 -20.36 -5.60
C PRO A 373 5.64 -21.14 -4.30
N TYR A 374 5.76 -22.46 -4.36
CA TYR A 374 6.05 -23.33 -3.22
C TYR A 374 7.53 -23.70 -3.08
N ASP A 375 8.43 -23.12 -3.89
CA ASP A 375 9.87 -23.40 -3.76
C ASP A 375 10.44 -22.78 -2.48
N ARG A 376 10.80 -23.62 -1.51
CA ARG A 376 11.38 -23.24 -0.21
C ARG A 376 12.92 -23.20 -0.23
N HIS A 377 13.51 -22.92 -1.39
CA HIS A 377 14.95 -22.71 -1.50
C HIS A 377 15.22 -21.25 -1.83
N TRP A 378 16.09 -20.62 -1.04
CA TRP A 378 16.48 -19.23 -1.25
C TRP A 378 17.96 -19.10 -1.54
N THR A 379 18.30 -18.10 -2.35
CA THR A 379 19.68 -17.77 -2.71
C THR A 379 19.97 -16.30 -2.42
N ASN A 380 21.20 -16.00 -2.03
CA ASN A 380 21.76 -14.65 -1.97
C ASN A 380 22.53 -14.28 -3.26
N SER A 381 22.71 -15.24 -4.18
CA SER A 381 23.37 -15.05 -5.47
C SER A 381 22.35 -14.69 -6.54
N TRP A 382 21.91 -13.43 -6.52
CA TRP A 382 20.93 -12.91 -7.48
C TRP A 382 21.13 -11.40 -7.68
N TRP A 383 20.60 -10.87 -8.78
CA TRP A 383 20.69 -9.45 -9.12
C TRP A 383 19.29 -8.90 -9.37
N GLY A 384 19.02 -7.68 -8.88
CA GLY A 384 17.69 -7.08 -9.00
C GLY A 384 17.19 -6.98 -10.44
N TRP A 385 18.06 -6.60 -11.38
CA TRP A 385 17.70 -6.42 -12.78
C TRP A 385 17.36 -7.73 -13.50
N SER A 386 18.18 -8.77 -13.31
CA SER A 386 17.90 -10.07 -13.90
C SER A 386 16.64 -10.68 -13.31
N THR A 387 16.41 -10.52 -12.00
CA THR A 387 15.16 -10.91 -11.35
C THR A 387 13.96 -10.15 -11.92
N LEU A 388 14.04 -8.83 -12.09
CA LEU A 388 12.95 -8.05 -12.69
C LEU A 388 12.61 -8.56 -14.10
N LEU A 389 13.61 -8.87 -14.93
CA LEU A 389 13.37 -9.38 -16.29
C LEU A 389 12.65 -10.74 -16.27
N LEU A 390 13.05 -11.65 -15.36
CA LEU A 390 12.38 -12.93 -15.16
C LEU A 390 10.92 -12.73 -14.71
N LEU A 391 10.71 -11.88 -13.71
CA LEU A 391 9.37 -11.59 -13.18
C LEU A 391 8.45 -10.95 -14.21
N LYS A 392 8.95 -10.00 -15.01
CA LYS A 392 8.17 -9.41 -16.11
C LYS A 392 7.70 -10.44 -17.12
N THR A 393 8.59 -11.37 -17.47
CA THR A 393 8.28 -12.44 -18.44
C THR A 393 7.21 -13.38 -17.88
N GLN A 394 7.22 -13.62 -16.57
CA GLN A 394 6.34 -14.57 -15.92
C GLN A 394 5.00 -13.98 -15.45
N TYR A 395 5.01 -12.77 -14.90
CA TYR A 395 3.86 -12.13 -14.23
C TYR A 395 3.33 -10.89 -14.96
N GLY A 396 4.00 -10.43 -16.03
CA GLY A 396 3.61 -9.22 -16.77
C GLY A 396 4.15 -7.93 -16.15
N ILE A 397 3.61 -6.78 -16.58
CA ILE A 397 4.07 -5.44 -16.19
C ILE A 397 2.90 -4.67 -15.57
N THR A 398 3.08 -4.10 -14.39
CA THR A 398 2.09 -3.24 -13.71
C THR A 398 2.27 -1.76 -14.07
N SER A 399 1.26 -0.91 -13.84
CA SER A 399 1.37 0.55 -14.03
C SER A 399 2.46 1.17 -13.13
N THR A 400 2.60 0.71 -11.89
CA THR A 400 3.69 1.10 -10.99
C THR A 400 5.06 0.71 -11.56
N VAL A 401 5.16 -0.48 -12.18
CA VAL A 401 6.34 -0.93 -12.92
C VAL A 401 6.62 0.00 -14.11
N GLN A 402 5.61 0.37 -14.89
CA GLN A 402 5.75 1.28 -16.03
C GLN A 402 6.27 2.66 -15.60
N LEU A 403 5.66 3.28 -14.59
CA LEU A 403 6.08 4.56 -14.02
C LEU A 403 7.53 4.52 -13.52
N SER A 404 7.85 3.50 -12.75
CA SER A 404 9.18 3.37 -12.15
C SER A 404 10.27 3.23 -13.19
N LEU A 405 9.98 2.48 -14.27
CA LEU A 405 10.86 2.38 -15.43
C LEU A 405 10.97 3.70 -16.16
N SER A 406 9.86 4.43 -16.39
CA SER A 406 9.93 5.73 -17.06
C SER A 406 10.72 6.75 -16.25
N LYS A 407 10.55 6.78 -14.92
CA LYS A 407 11.34 7.64 -14.02
C LYS A 407 12.82 7.31 -14.08
N TYR A 408 13.18 6.02 -14.01
CA TYR A 408 14.58 5.59 -14.15
C TYR A 408 15.16 5.97 -15.52
N LEU A 409 14.46 5.68 -16.61
CA LEU A 409 14.91 6.00 -17.96
C LEU A 409 15.00 7.50 -18.20
N SER A 410 14.12 8.31 -17.60
CA SER A 410 14.17 9.78 -17.71
C SER A 410 15.37 10.40 -16.97
N GLN A 411 15.93 9.69 -15.98
CA GLN A 411 17.16 10.08 -15.30
C GLN A 411 18.42 9.57 -16.03
N TYR A 412 18.26 8.65 -16.98
CA TYR A 412 19.33 8.14 -17.80
C TYR A 412 19.50 9.02 -19.03
N VAL A 413 20.50 9.92 -19.01
CA VAL A 413 20.99 10.59 -20.23
C VAL A 413 22.05 9.66 -20.84
N PRO A 414 21.82 9.06 -22.02
CA PRO A 414 22.86 8.33 -22.74
C PRO A 414 24.10 9.24 -22.91
N GLU A 415 25.32 8.71 -22.71
CA GLU A 415 26.58 9.45 -22.91
C GLU A 415 26.64 10.15 -24.29
N GLU A 416 25.98 9.58 -25.29
CA GLU A 416 25.86 10.09 -26.66
C GLU A 416 25.09 11.44 -26.76
N LEU A 417 24.32 11.81 -25.74
CA LEU A 417 23.59 13.08 -25.65
C LEU A 417 24.24 14.11 -24.72
N GLN A 418 25.35 13.78 -24.04
CA GLN A 418 26.10 14.74 -23.21
C GLN A 418 27.03 15.64 -24.04
N ASP A 419 27.42 15.22 -25.25
CA ASP A 419 28.39 15.93 -26.10
C ASP A 419 27.77 16.76 -27.24
N ASN A 420 26.45 17.01 -27.24
CA ASN A 420 25.80 17.82 -28.26
C ASN A 420 25.23 19.13 -27.69
N PRO A 421 25.99 20.25 -27.70
CA PRO A 421 25.55 21.52 -27.14
C PRO A 421 24.63 22.26 -28.11
N LEU A 422 23.46 21.70 -28.39
CA LEU A 422 22.35 22.38 -29.06
C LEU A 422 21.00 21.86 -28.51
N VAL A 423 20.77 22.06 -27.21
CA VAL A 423 19.46 22.35 -26.60
C VAL A 423 19.65 23.44 -25.55
#